data_AF-A0A1U9VES6-F1
#
_entry.id   AF-A0A1U9VES6-F1
#
_cell.length_a   1.000
_cell.length_b   1.000
_cell.length_c   1.000
_cell.angle_alpha   90.00
_cell.angle_beta   90.00
_cell.angle_gamma   90.00
#
_symmetry.space_group_name_H-M   'P 1'
#
loop_
_entity.id
_entity.type
_entity.pdbx_description
1 polymer ?
#
loop_
_entity_poly.entity_id
_entity_poly.type
_entity_poly.pdbx_seq_one_letter_code
_entity_poly.pdbx_strand_id
1 'polypeptide(L)'
;MSEQPMPPQEVYEGFEIHVLPSPSPLDKTRYTYIGYVCHPGADPALPGHTVPFHADGDERFRNPEEAIEEALRIGRSIVDGTHPDLSVLSLVTHGY
;
A
#
# COMPACT_ATOMS: atom_id res chain seq x y z
N MET A 1 -0.16 -24.99 -13.23
CA MET A 1 -0.36 -24.25 -11.98
C MET A 1 -0.10 -22.79 -12.32
N SER A 2 -1.13 -21.96 -12.33
CA SER A 2 -0.97 -20.53 -12.62
C SER A 2 -0.34 -19.91 -11.39
N GLU A 3 0.98 -19.78 -11.36
CA GLU A 3 1.65 -18.82 -10.47
C GLU A 3 1.19 -17.44 -10.94
N GLN A 4 0.02 -17.00 -10.47
CA GLN A 4 -0.29 -15.58 -10.48
C GLN A 4 0.87 -14.94 -9.71
N PRO A 5 1.66 -14.04 -10.33
CA PRO A 5 2.69 -13.34 -9.59
C PRO A 5 1.97 -12.67 -8.43
N MET A 6 2.22 -13.16 -7.21
CA MET A 6 1.63 -12.53 -6.04
C MET A 6 2.07 -11.08 -6.10
N PRO A 7 1.12 -10.15 -5.92
CA PRO A 7 1.48 -8.75 -5.86
C PRO A 7 2.57 -8.58 -4.79
N PRO A 8 3.54 -7.67 -5.01
CA PRO A 8 4.56 -7.39 -4.01
C PRO A 8 3.90 -7.11 -2.67
N GLN A 9 4.15 -8.00 -1.71
CA GLN A 9 3.62 -7.93 -0.36
C GLN A 9 4.77 -8.06 0.63
N GLU A 10 4.78 -7.22 1.66
CA GLU A 10 5.78 -7.21 2.71
C GLU A 10 5.10 -7.29 4.08
N VAL A 11 5.63 -8.10 4.98
CA VAL A 11 5.19 -8.13 6.38
C VAL A 11 6.12 -7.23 7.20
N TYR A 12 5.55 -6.22 7.85
CA TYR A 12 6.30 -5.23 8.64
C TYR A 12 5.60 -4.97 9.98
N GLU A 13 6.33 -5.13 11.10
CA GLU A 13 5.83 -4.91 12.48
C GLU A 13 4.48 -5.60 12.79
N GLY A 14 4.22 -6.77 12.18
CA GLY A 14 2.95 -7.49 12.37
C GLY A 14 1.77 -6.91 11.59
N PHE A 15 2.04 -6.14 10.52
CA PHE A 15 1.09 -5.73 9.49
C PHE A 15 1.54 -6.27 8.13
N GLU A 16 0.59 -6.46 7.21
CA GLU A 16 0.86 -6.79 5.82
C GLU A 16 0.69 -5.53 4.96
N ILE A 17 1.73 -5.19 4.21
CA ILE A 17 1.76 -4.09 3.24
C ILE A 17 1.64 -4.72 1.86
N HIS A 18 0.53 -4.50 1.19
CA HIS A 18 0.28 -4.96 -0.16
C HIS A 18 0.43 -3.82 -1.14
N VAL A 19 1.14 -4.03 -2.25
CA VAL A 19 1.39 -3.00 -3.25
C VAL A 19 1.02 -3.50 -4.65
N LEU A 20 0.26 -2.68 -5.35
CA LEU A 20 -0.16 -2.91 -6.74
C LEU A 20 0.31 -1.75 -7.61
N PRO A 21 1.43 -1.89 -8.34
CA PRO A 21 1.80 -0.90 -9.34
C PRO A 21 0.82 -0.95 -10.51
N SER A 22 0.45 0.23 -11.02
CA SER A 22 -0.46 0.38 -12.15
C SER A 22 0.03 1.51 -13.06
N PRO A 23 -0.13 1.42 -14.40
CA PRO A 23 0.15 2.54 -15.28
C PRO A 23 -0.69 3.77 -14.91
N SER A 24 -0.09 4.96 -14.92
CA SER A 24 -0.83 6.19 -14.64
C SER A 24 -1.90 6.42 -15.71
N PRO A 25 -3.16 6.73 -15.33
CA PRO A 25 -4.22 6.99 -16.29
C PRO A 25 -3.98 8.29 -17.09
N LEU A 26 -3.20 9.22 -16.54
CA LEU A 26 -2.84 10.50 -17.16
C LEU A 26 -1.64 10.36 -18.12
N ASP A 27 -0.70 9.48 -17.80
CA ASP A 27 0.51 9.25 -18.59
C ASP A 27 0.90 7.77 -18.60
N LYS A 28 0.66 7.09 -19.72
CA LYS A 28 0.98 5.67 -19.90
C LYS A 28 2.48 5.37 -19.89
N THR A 29 3.34 6.39 -19.95
CA THR A 29 4.81 6.26 -19.81
C THR A 29 5.26 6.35 -18.35
N ARG A 30 4.30 6.44 -17.43
CA ARG A 30 4.53 6.50 -15.99
C ARG A 30 3.72 5.46 -15.27
N TYR A 31 4.23 5.07 -14.12
CA TYR A 31 3.60 4.16 -13.19
C TYR A 31 3.18 4.93 -11.93
N THR A 32 2.09 4.48 -11.35
CA THR A 32 1.63 4.84 -10.01
C THR A 32 1.47 3.54 -9.23
N TYR A 33 1.13 3.62 -7.96
CA TYR A 33 0.81 2.45 -7.16
C TYR A 33 -0.43 2.70 -6.31
N ILE A 34 -1.11 1.61 -6.02
CA ILE A 34 -2.13 1.55 -4.96
C ILE A 34 -1.61 0.55 -3.95
N GLY A 35 -1.44 1.00 -2.72
CA GLY A 35 -1.06 0.17 -1.59
C GLY A 35 -2.18 0.08 -0.57
N TYR A 36 -2.16 -0.98 0.23
CA TYR A 36 -2.99 -1.05 1.43
C TYR A 36 -2.23 -1.78 2.54
N VAL A 37 -2.38 -1.27 3.76
CA VAL A 37 -1.87 -1.90 4.97
C VAL A 37 -3.02 -2.59 5.68
N CYS A 38 -2.85 -3.85 6.08
CA CYS A 38 -3.83 -4.58 6.86
C CYS A 38 -3.17 -5.42 7.96
N HIS A 39 -3.96 -5.88 8.93
CA HIS A 39 -3.46 -6.86 9.88
C HIS A 39 -3.31 -8.23 9.22
N PRO A 40 -2.33 -9.05 9.63
CA PRO A 40 -2.18 -10.42 9.15
C PRO A 40 -3.42 -11.23 9.53
N GLY A 41 -4.04 -11.83 8.51
CA GLY A 41 -5.30 -12.56 8.65
C GLY A 41 -6.56 -11.69 8.73
N ALA A 42 -6.45 -10.36 8.64
CA ALA A 42 -7.61 -9.51 8.41
C ALA A 42 -8.06 -9.63 6.95
N ASP A 43 -9.38 -9.65 6.74
CA ASP A 43 -9.93 -9.72 5.40
C ASP A 43 -9.84 -8.33 4.74
N PRO A 44 -9.03 -8.16 3.67
CA PRO A 44 -8.88 -6.87 3.01
C PRO A 44 -10.17 -6.41 2.30
N ALA A 45 -11.14 -7.29 2.12
CA ALA A 45 -12.46 -6.95 1.57
C ALA A 45 -13.37 -6.25 2.60
N LEU A 46 -13.03 -6.27 3.90
CA LEU A 46 -13.84 -5.65 4.94
C LEU A 46 -13.45 -4.17 5.16
N PRO A 47 -14.41 -3.23 5.08
CA PRO A 47 -14.14 -1.82 5.33
C PRO A 47 -13.71 -1.60 6.78
N GLY A 48 -12.70 -0.75 7.00
CA GLY A 48 -12.16 -0.45 8.34
C GLY A 48 -11.09 -1.43 8.82
N HIS A 49 -10.74 -2.46 8.04
CA HIS A 49 -9.66 -3.41 8.35
C HIS A 49 -8.38 -3.16 7.53
N THR A 50 -8.43 -2.23 6.59
CA THR A 50 -7.30 -1.83 5.75
C THR A 50 -7.13 -0.31 5.73
N VAL A 51 -5.88 0.14 5.65
CA VAL A 51 -5.52 1.53 5.37
C VAL A 51 -5.04 1.59 3.93
N PRO A 52 -5.88 2.04 2.98
CA PRO A 52 -5.44 2.28 1.62
C PRO A 52 -4.54 3.51 1.57
N PHE A 53 -3.52 3.46 0.71
CA PHE A 53 -2.63 4.57 0.41
C PHE A 53 -2.22 4.49 -1.06
N HIS A 54 -1.85 5.61 -1.67
CA HIS A 54 -1.40 5.65 -3.05
C HIS A 54 -0.39 6.79 -3.21
N ALA A 55 0.34 6.79 -4.32
CA ALA A 55 1.19 7.92 -4.67
C ALA A 55 0.30 9.17 -4.83
N ASP A 56 0.72 10.31 -4.29
CA ASP A 56 0.00 11.57 -4.53
C ASP A 56 -0.01 11.85 -6.04
N GLY A 57 -1.06 12.49 -6.57
CA GLY A 57 -1.33 12.56 -8.03
C GLY A 57 -0.22 13.16 -8.92
N ASP A 58 0.79 13.78 -8.30
CA ASP A 58 2.01 14.29 -8.93
C ASP A 58 3.15 13.25 -9.01
N GLU A 59 3.17 12.26 -8.12
CA GLU A 59 4.17 11.21 -8.08
C GLU A 59 3.90 10.14 -9.16
N ARG A 60 4.86 10.05 -10.08
CA ARG A 60 4.78 9.25 -11.28
C ARG A 60 6.14 8.61 -11.53
N PHE A 61 6.22 7.31 -11.30
CA PHE A 61 7.44 6.52 -11.42
C PHE A 61 7.73 6.15 -12.87
N ARG A 62 8.99 5.90 -13.19
CA ARG A 62 9.40 5.52 -14.56
C ARG A 62 9.16 4.04 -14.83
N ASN A 63 9.20 3.23 -13.79
CA ASN A 63 9.01 1.78 -13.84
C ASN A 63 8.17 1.32 -12.64
N PRO A 64 7.57 0.12 -12.70
CA PRO A 64 6.77 -0.43 -11.60
C PRO A 64 7.61 -0.76 -10.36
N GLU A 65 8.91 -1.08 -10.49
CA GLU A 65 9.78 -1.39 -9.35
C GLU A 65 9.98 -0.18 -8.42
N GLU A 66 10.27 0.99 -8.98
CA GLU A 66 10.36 2.26 -8.25
C GLU A 66 9.05 2.57 -7.51
N ALA A 67 7.91 2.32 -8.16
CA ALA A 67 6.60 2.51 -7.55
C ALA A 67 6.40 1.57 -6.35
N ILE A 68 6.89 0.33 -6.46
CA ILE A 68 6.81 -0.65 -5.37
C ILE A 68 7.72 -0.25 -4.20
N GLU A 69 8.99 0.07 -4.47
CA GLU A 69 9.94 0.45 -3.41
C GLU A 69 9.44 1.65 -2.61
N GLU A 70 8.89 2.66 -3.30
CA GLU A 70 8.31 3.83 -2.66
C GLU A 70 7.06 3.48 -1.85
N ALA A 71 6.15 2.69 -2.42
CA ALA A 71 4.96 2.25 -1.72
C ALA A 71 5.29 1.45 -0.44
N LEU A 72 6.32 0.61 -0.47
CA LEU A 72 6.78 -0.12 0.71
C LEU A 72 7.33 0.85 1.77
N ARG A 73 8.11 1.85 1.36
CA ARG A 73 8.63 2.89 2.26
C ARG A 73 7.50 3.68 2.93
N ILE A 74 6.48 4.06 2.17
CA ILE A 74 5.28 4.73 2.67
C ILE A 74 4.48 3.81 3.59
N GLY A 75 4.25 2.55 3.20
CA GLY A 75 3.56 1.54 4.00
C GLY A 75 4.22 1.34 5.36
N ARG A 76 5.55 1.22 5.41
CA ARG A 76 6.30 1.16 6.67
C ARG A 76 6.08 2.41 7.53
N SER A 77 6.12 3.60 6.92
CA SER A 77 5.87 4.86 7.64
C SER A 77 4.45 4.95 8.21
N ILE A 78 3.45 4.38 7.53
CA ILE A 78 2.06 4.30 8.01
C ILE A 78 1.95 3.35 9.20
N VAL A 79 2.65 2.20 9.14
CA VAL A 79 2.73 1.23 10.24
C VAL A 79 3.43 1.83 11.45
N ASP A 80 4.54 2.55 11.23
CA ASP A 80 5.30 3.25 12.27
C ASP A 80 4.54 4.47 12.84
N GLY A 81 3.47 4.91 12.16
CA GLY A 81 2.73 6.13 12.52
C GLY A 81 3.54 7.42 12.31
N THR A 82 4.56 7.37 11.46
CA THR A 82 5.41 8.53 11.11
C THR A 82 4.96 9.21 9.82
N HIS A 83 4.03 8.60 9.08
CA HIS A 83 3.45 9.20 7.88
C HIS A 83 2.61 10.44 8.24
N PRO A 84 2.73 11.55 7.50
CA PRO A 84 2.10 12.83 7.85
C PRO A 84 0.56 12.77 7.87
N ASP A 85 -0.05 12.04 6.93
CA ASP A 85 -1.51 12.02 6.75
C ASP A 85 -2.20 10.71 7.13
N LEU A 86 -1.45 9.61 7.30
CA LEU A 86 -1.99 8.25 7.40
C LEU A 86 -1.34 7.52 8.57
N SER A 87 -2.09 6.63 9.22
CA SER A 87 -1.58 5.86 10.36
C SER A 87 -2.44 4.63 10.59
N VAL A 88 -1.79 3.50 10.93
CA VAL A 88 -2.50 2.28 11.38
C VAL A 88 -3.26 2.49 12.69
N LEU A 89 -2.97 3.54 13.47
CA LEU A 89 -3.74 3.88 14.67
C LEU A 89 -5.22 4.15 14.35
N SER A 90 -5.54 4.58 13.14
CA SER A 90 -6.94 4.75 12.69
C SER A 90 -7.71 3.42 12.66
N LEU A 91 -7.03 2.30 12.34
CA LEU A 91 -7.60 0.95 12.42
C LEU A 91 -7.83 0.53 13.88
N VAL A 92 -6.89 0.88 14.75
CA VAL A 92 -6.92 0.52 16.18
C VAL A 92 -7.99 1.33 16.94
N THR A 93 -8.31 2.55 16.49
CA THR A 93 -9.23 3.47 17.20
C THR A 93 -10.71 3.21 16.89
N HIS A 94 -11.06 2.56 15.78
CA HIS A 94 -12.46 2.27 15.40
C HIS A 94 -12.97 0.88 15.86
N GLY A 95 -12.22 0.18 16.71
CA GLY A 95 -12.58 -1.15 17.21
C GLY A 95 -13.34 -1.16 18.54
N TYR A 96 -14.42 -0.38 18.69
CA TYR A 96 -15.33 -0.49 19.84
C TYR A 96 -16.81 -0.36 19.47
#